data_AF-A0A9B0EBP4-F1
#
_entry.id   AF-A0A9B0EBP4-F1
#
_cell.length_a   1.000
_cell.length_b   1.000
_cell.length_c   1.000
_cell.angle_alpha   90.00
_cell.angle_beta   90.00
_cell.angle_gamma   90.00
#
_symmetry.space_group_name_H-M   'P 1'
#
loop_
_entity.id
_entity.type
_entity.pdbx_description
1 polymer ?
#
loop_
_entity_poly.entity_id
_entity_poly.type
_entity_poly.pdbx_seq_one_letter_code
_entity_poly.pdbx_strand_id
1 'polypeptide(L)' 'MPRPVQLHAPAALGDLRLLRLQAREAVGELFELTLDVSTRRPDLPEADWLARPFRIDFDTRDGLRR' A
#
# COMPACT_ATOMS: atom_id res chain seq x y z
N MET A 1 -19.20 -9.48 -1.80
CA MET A 1 -17.80 -9.86 -1.53
C MET A 1 -17.01 -8.55 -1.45
N PRO A 2 -16.36 -8.21 -0.33
CA PRO A 2 -15.59 -6.98 -0.24
C PRO A 2 -14.53 -6.98 -1.34
N ARG A 3 -14.49 -5.93 -2.15
CA ARG A 3 -13.45 -5.79 -3.17
C ARG A 3 -12.11 -5.49 -2.48
N PRO A 4 -11.02 -6.16 -2.90
CA PRO A 4 -9.73 -6.01 -2.24
C PRO A 4 -9.15 -4.60 -2.46
N VAL A 5 -8.49 -4.06 -1.43
CA VAL A 5 -7.66 -2.86 -1.53
C VAL A 5 -6.60 -3.08 -2.62
N GLN A 6 -6.48 -2.12 -3.54
CA GLN A 6 -5.53 -2.21 -4.65
C GLN A 6 -4.29 -1.37 -4.35
N LEU A 7 -3.12 -2.02 -4.37
CA LEU A 7 -1.83 -1.36 -4.25
C LEU A 7 -1.23 -1.18 -5.64
N HIS A 8 -1.05 0.08 -6.03
CA HIS A 8 -0.34 0.47 -7.24
C HIS A 8 1.09 0.85 -6.86
N ALA A 9 2.02 -0.01 -7.26
CA ALA A 9 3.44 0.14 -7.02
C ALA A 9 4.16 0.59 -8.31
N PRO A 10 5.34 1.20 -8.21
CA PRO A 10 6.19 1.42 -9.37
C PRO A 10 6.37 0.12 -10.17
N ALA A 11 6.28 0.20 -11.50
CA ALA A 11 6.35 -0.98 -12.38
C ALA A 11 7.62 -1.84 -12.17
N ALA A 12 8.71 -1.20 -11.73
CA ALA A 12 9.96 -1.86 -11.38
C ALA A 12 9.82 -2.88 -10.23
N LEU A 13 8.77 -2.79 -9.41
CA LEU A 13 8.53 -3.69 -8.26
C LEU A 13 7.76 -4.95 -8.63
N GLY A 14 7.20 -5.02 -9.85
CA GLY A 14 6.38 -6.13 -10.30
C GLY A 14 5.10 -6.28 -9.47
N ASP A 15 4.62 -7.53 -9.36
CA ASP A 15 3.38 -7.83 -8.65
C ASP A 15 3.61 -7.80 -7.13
N LEU A 16 3.23 -6.69 -6.50
CA LEU A 16 3.12 -6.58 -5.05
C LEU A 16 1.72 -6.93 -4.59
N ARG A 17 1.61 -7.81 -3.59
CA ARG A 17 0.35 -8.13 -2.93
C ARG A 17 0.33 -7.54 -1.52
N LEU A 18 -0.63 -6.65 -1.29
CA LEU A 18 -0.90 -6.09 0.04
C LEU A 18 -1.43 -7.16 0.98
N LEU A 19 -0.80 -7.30 2.15
CA LEU A 19 -1.20 -8.22 3.22
C LEU A 19 -1.92 -7.47 4.34
N ARG A 20 -1.34 -6.33 4.75
CA ARG A 20 -1.86 -5.50 5.83
C ARG A 20 -1.59 -4.04 5.54
N LEU A 21 -2.54 -3.19 5.92
CA LEU A 21 -2.41 -1.75 5.90
C LEU A 21 -2.81 -1.20 7.26
N GLN A 22 -1.96 -0.34 7.83
CA GLN A 22 -2.26 0.42 9.03
C GLN A 22 -2.11 1.91 8.75
N ALA A 23 -3.11 2.68 9.13
CA ALA A 23 -3.08 4.13 9.05
C ALA A 23 -2.99 4.71 10.46
N ARG A 24 -2.14 5.72 10.63
CA ARG A 24 -2.07 6.52 11.84
C ARG A 24 -2.25 7.98 11.46
N GLU A 25 -3.28 8.59 12.04
CA GLU A 25 -3.60 10.00 11.88
C GLU A 25 -3.61 10.67 13.25
N ALA A 26 -2.92 11.81 13.35
CA ALA A 26 -2.96 12.68 14.51
C ALA A 26 -3.03 14.13 14.05
N VAL A 27 -3.83 14.94 14.73
CA VAL A 27 -4.05 16.35 14.36
C VAL A 27 -2.73 17.11 14.46
N GLY A 28 -2.35 17.78 13.37
CA GLY A 28 -1.11 18.56 13.29
C GLY A 28 0.14 17.75 12.94
N GLU A 29 0.01 16.43 12.76
CA GLU A 29 1.09 15.53 12.37
C GLU A 29 0.93 15.06 10.92
N LEU A 30 2.00 14.51 10.35
CA LEU A 30 1.93 13.84 9.07
C LEU A 30 1.08 12.57 9.17
N PHE A 31 0.28 12.33 8.14
CA PHE A 31 -0.46 11.07 8.01
C PHE A 31 0.51 9.93 7.66
N GLU A 32 0.52 8.89 8.50
CA GLU A 32 1.42 7.75 8.34
C GLU A 32 0.65 6.51 7.84
N LEU A 33 1.18 5.86 6.80
CA LEU A 33 0.70 4.59 6.29
C LEU A 33 1.80 3.54 6.40
N THR A 34 1.53 2.46 7.12
CA THR A 34 2.42 1.28 7.20
C THR A 34 1.80 0.13 6.39
N LEU A 35 2.57 -0.41 5.45
CA LEU A 35 2.14 -1.48 4.55
C LEU A 35 3.01 -2.74 4.77
N ASP A 36 2.37 -3.88 4.97
CA ASP A 36 3.03 -5.18 4.80
C ASP A 36 2.67 -5.72 3.43
N VAL A 37 3.69 -5.99 2.61
CA VAL A 37 3.54 -6.47 1.24
C VAL A 37 4.30 -7.78 1.03
N SER A 38 3.78 -8.62 0.15
CA SER A 38 4.49 -9.78 -0.37
C SER A 38 4.82 -9.59 -1.84
N THR A 39 5.96 -10.13 -2.26
CA THR A 39 6.46 -10.06 -3.63
C THR A 39 7.00 -11.43 -4.04
N ARG A 40 6.94 -11.73 -5.34
CA ARG A 40 7.62 -12.91 -5.92
C ARG A 40 9.10 -12.64 -6.24
N ARG A 41 9.56 -11.39 -6.11
CA ARG A 41 10.94 -10.97 -6.34
C ARG A 41 11.64 -10.76 -5.00
N PRO A 42 12.39 -11.76 -4.50
CA PRO A 42 13.06 -11.66 -3.20
C PRO A 42 14.14 -10.57 -3.17
N ASP A 43 14.79 -10.31 -4.32
CA ASP A 43 15.96 -9.43 -4.41
C ASP A 43 15.60 -8.04 -4.98
N LEU A 44 14.51 -7.44 -4.51
CA LEU A 44 14.13 -6.08 -4.96
C LEU A 44 15.12 -5.04 -4.41
N PRO A 45 15.86 -4.32 -5.27
CA PRO A 45 16.81 -3.30 -4.83
C PRO A 45 16.09 -2.18 -4.09
N GLU A 46 16.63 -1.75 -2.94
CA GLU A 46 16.07 -0.63 -2.16
C GLU A 46 15.79 0.61 -3.01
N ALA A 47 16.70 0.97 -3.91
CA ALA A 47 16.57 2.12 -4.81
C ALA A 47 15.36 2.04 -5.78
N ASP A 48 14.80 0.86 -6.03
CA ASP A 48 13.65 0.70 -6.93
C ASP A 48 12.32 1.02 -6.24
N TRP A 49 12.27 0.95 -4.90
CA TRP A 49 11.05 1.21 -4.12
C TRP A 49 11.18 2.38 -3.15
N LEU A 50 12.37 2.73 -2.67
CA LEU A 50 12.57 3.91 -1.84
C LEU A 50 12.27 5.19 -2.64
N ALA A 51 11.59 6.13 -1.99
CA ALA A 51 11.26 7.46 -2.51
C ALA A 51 10.41 7.52 -3.80
N ARG A 52 9.89 6.38 -4.27
CA ARG A 52 8.88 6.36 -5.34
C ARG A 52 7.47 6.35 -4.74
N PRO A 53 6.52 7.08 -5.33
CA PRO A 53 5.17 7.13 -4.79
C PRO A 53 4.47 5.78 -4.93
N PHE A 54 3.83 5.35 -3.85
CA PHE A 54 2.85 4.27 -3.85
C PHE A 54 1.45 4.87 -3.84
N ARG A 55 0.53 4.25 -4.58
CA ARG A 55 -0.88 4.62 -4.57
C ARG A 55 -1.71 3.46 -4.04
N ILE A 56 -2.60 3.75 -3.10
CA ILE A 56 -3.53 2.77 -2.53
C ILE A 56 -4.93 3.23 -2.91
N ASP A 57 -5.63 2.41 -3.68
CA ASP A 57 -7.02 2.67 -4.04
C ASP A 57 -7.93 1.79 -3.18
N PHE A 58 -8.83 2.46 -2.46
CA PHE A 58 -9.87 1.83 -1.66
C PHE A 58 -11.18 1.85 -2.44
N ASP A 59 -11.82 0.71 -2.64
CA ASP A 59 -13.21 0.70 -3.09
C ASP A 59 -14.11 1.04 -1.89
N THR A 60 -14.44 2.33 -1.76
CA THR A 60 -15.22 2.89 -0.65
C THR A 60 -16.68 2.44 -0.63
N ARG A 61 -17.12 1.64 -1.61
CA ARG A 61 -18.47 1.04 -1.62
C ARG A 61 -18.67 0.02 -0.49
N ASP A 62 -17.59 -0.57 0.03
CA ASP A 62 -17.64 -1.53 1.15
C ASP A 62 -16.91 -1.04 2.42
N GLY A 63 -15.90 -0.18 2.30
CA GLY A 63 -14.91 0.06 3.36
C GLY A 63 -15.15 1.24 4.32
N LEU A 64 -16.17 2.08 4.11
CA LEU A 64 -16.49 3.21 4.99
C LEU A 64 -17.68 2.91 5.91
N ARG A 65 -17.86 1.63 6.26
CA ARG A 65 -18.79 1.21 7.31
C ARG A 65 -18.03 1.01 8.62
N ARG A 66 -17.87 2.17 9.30
CA ARG A 66 -17.60 2.38 10.74
C ARG A 66 -16.22 2.05 11.26
#